data_AF-Q1LIJ3-F1
#
_entry.id   AF-Q1LIJ3-F1
#
_cell.length_a   1.000
_cell.length_b   1.000
_cell.length_c   1.000
_cell.angle_alpha   90.00
_cell.angle_beta   90.00
_cell.angle_gamma   90.00
#
_symmetry.space_group_name_H-M   'P 1'
#
loop_
_entity.id
_entity.type
_entity.pdbx_description
1 polymer ?
#
loop_
_entity_poly.entity_id
_entity_poly.type
_entity_poly.pdbx_seq_one_letter_code
_entity_poly.pdbx_strand_id
1 'polypeptide(L)'
;MAKKFGPALTMIVGALMLTGCASTSRQTIDPSKLAAVSDGNCKAFAAKSRPMDANSGVVPDSLELANLASESAADAEGGADVDSEPTPPPALSQLPPFSASNMASPMPVGWRPWKINRNKTPTRYALTEVDHRLVLHAEADSSASGLYVPLVEREAGALRWMWKTRDVIRTADNGVSHREDSPLRIFVAFDGDRSTLPLRDQLMYEMARITTGREMPYATLMYIWGGRLPPGAVVNNPHTDRVRMIIVDSGTRHTGEWRCHERDLRADYRKAFGADPGKVIAVGLMTDTDNTKTSAESWYGDITIE
;
A
#
# COMPACT_ATOMS: atom_id res chain seq x y z
N MET A 1 -12.03 9.99 88.55
CA MET A 1 -13.21 10.19 87.68
C MET A 1 -12.88 9.50 86.35
N ALA A 2 -13.22 8.22 86.18
CA ALA A 2 -14.50 7.68 85.68
C ALA A 2 -14.75 8.02 84.18
N LYS A 3 -15.01 7.12 83.23
CA LYS A 3 -15.18 5.66 83.16
C LYS A 3 -15.03 5.21 81.68
N LYS A 4 -14.29 4.12 81.47
CA LYS A 4 -14.51 2.95 80.57
C LYS A 4 -15.73 2.94 79.63
N PHE A 5 -15.57 2.39 78.41
CA PHE A 5 -16.16 1.10 77.93
C PHE A 5 -15.71 0.77 76.49
N GLY A 6 -15.14 -0.43 76.26
CA GLY A 6 -15.30 -1.20 75.00
C GLY A 6 -16.52 -2.12 75.11
N PRO A 7 -16.96 -2.92 74.10
CA PRO A 7 -16.10 -3.79 73.28
C PRO A 7 -16.52 -4.00 71.80
N ALA A 8 -15.68 -4.79 71.10
CA ALA A 8 -15.84 -5.58 69.87
C ALA A 8 -17.18 -5.60 69.10
N LEU A 9 -17.10 -5.50 67.76
CA LEU A 9 -17.88 -6.36 66.86
C LEU A 9 -17.26 -6.45 65.44
N THR A 10 -16.99 -7.69 65.05
CA THR A 10 -17.02 -8.28 63.68
C THR A 10 -15.99 -7.88 62.61
N MET A 11 -15.14 -8.86 62.29
CA MET A 11 -14.61 -9.13 60.96
C MET A 11 -15.72 -9.11 59.90
N ILE A 12 -15.50 -8.41 58.79
CA ILE A 12 -15.87 -8.89 57.46
C ILE A 12 -14.67 -8.64 56.55
N VAL A 13 -13.91 -9.71 56.30
CA VAL A 13 -13.01 -9.81 55.15
C VAL A 13 -13.92 -9.92 53.93
N GLY A 14 -14.16 -8.80 53.27
CA GLY A 14 -14.80 -8.80 51.95
C GLY A 14 -13.82 -9.39 50.95
N ALA A 15 -14.00 -10.68 50.64
CA ALA A 15 -13.38 -11.32 49.50
C ALA A 15 -13.86 -10.59 48.23
N LEU A 16 -13.04 -9.67 47.70
CA LEU A 16 -13.21 -9.20 46.34
C LEU A 16 -12.85 -10.38 45.43
N MET A 17 -13.88 -11.09 44.98
CA MET A 17 -13.80 -12.04 43.88
C MET A 17 -13.17 -11.31 42.69
N LEU A 18 -11.97 -11.75 42.32
CA LEU A 18 -11.34 -11.47 41.03
C LEU A 18 -12.21 -12.09 39.93
N THR A 19 -13.26 -11.40 39.52
CA THR A 19 -14.03 -11.76 38.33
C THR A 19 -13.20 -11.43 37.09
N GLY A 20 -12.55 -12.47 36.59
CA GLY A 20 -12.54 -12.85 35.19
C GLY A 20 -11.97 -11.83 34.21
N CYS A 21 -10.72 -12.07 33.78
CA CYS A 21 -10.25 -11.63 32.48
C CYS A 21 -11.28 -12.03 31.42
N ALA A 22 -12.02 -11.06 30.88
CA ALA A 22 -12.78 -11.25 29.66
C ALA A 22 -11.77 -11.56 28.56
N SER A 23 -11.54 -12.86 28.33
CA SER A 23 -10.79 -13.36 27.20
C SER A 23 -11.63 -13.04 25.97
N THR A 24 -11.34 -11.93 25.30
CA THR A 24 -11.94 -11.62 24.00
C THR A 24 -11.61 -12.79 23.10
N SER A 25 -12.62 -13.62 22.81
CA SER A 25 -12.48 -14.76 21.92
C SER A 25 -11.96 -14.22 20.59
N ARG A 26 -10.73 -14.59 20.21
CA ARG A 26 -10.27 -14.42 18.83
C ARG A 26 -11.29 -15.11 17.95
N GLN A 27 -12.06 -14.34 17.19
CA GLN A 27 -12.86 -14.89 16.11
C GLN A 27 -11.87 -15.54 15.14
N THR A 28 -11.80 -16.87 15.18
CA THR A 28 -11.19 -17.65 14.12
C THR A 28 -12.11 -17.54 12.91
N ILE A 29 -11.82 -16.58 12.04
CA ILE A 29 -12.46 -16.52 10.73
C ILE A 29 -11.93 -17.69 9.91
N ASP A 30 -12.87 -18.48 9.41
CA ASP A 30 -12.67 -19.67 8.59
C ASP A 30 -11.80 -19.37 7.35
N PRO A 31 -10.60 -19.98 7.24
CA PRO A 31 -9.71 -19.79 6.09
C PRO A 31 -10.27 -20.36 4.77
N SER A 32 -11.38 -21.10 4.79
CA SER A 32 -12.02 -21.62 3.57
C SER A 32 -12.95 -20.62 2.86
N LYS A 33 -13.24 -19.46 3.48
CA LYS A 33 -14.01 -18.36 2.87
C LYS A 33 -13.13 -17.28 2.21
N LEU A 34 -11.86 -17.62 1.94
CA LEU A 34 -10.91 -16.72 1.32
C LEU A 34 -11.12 -16.62 -0.19
N ALA A 35 -11.01 -15.42 -0.75
CA ALA A 35 -10.53 -15.29 -2.12
C ALA A 35 -9.15 -15.97 -2.16
N ALA A 36 -9.04 -17.01 -3.00
CA ALA A 36 -7.83 -17.81 -3.09
C ALA A 36 -6.61 -16.90 -3.23
N VAL A 37 -5.54 -17.21 -2.51
CA VAL A 37 -4.22 -16.68 -2.85
C VAL A 37 -4.03 -17.03 -4.32
N SER A 38 -3.92 -16.02 -5.20
CA SER A 38 -3.55 -16.28 -6.59
C SER A 38 -2.28 -17.13 -6.52
N ASP A 39 -2.28 -18.29 -7.16
CA ASP A 39 -1.11 -19.16 -7.27
C ASP A 39 0.07 -18.45 -8.00
N GLY A 40 -0.18 -17.22 -8.47
CA GLY A 40 0.71 -16.33 -9.18
C GLY A 40 0.97 -16.80 -10.61
N ASN A 41 0.20 -17.77 -11.10
CA ASN A 41 0.38 -18.35 -12.41
C ASN A 41 -0.27 -17.47 -13.49
N CYS A 42 0.58 -16.85 -14.30
CA CYS A 42 0.12 -15.97 -15.38
C CYS A 42 -0.70 -16.66 -16.47
N LYS A 43 -0.61 -17.99 -16.63
CA LYS A 43 -1.47 -18.74 -17.59
C LYS A 43 -2.92 -18.79 -17.12
N ALA A 44 -3.14 -19.09 -15.83
CA ALA A 44 -4.47 -19.09 -15.24
C ALA A 44 -5.05 -17.67 -15.17
N PHE A 45 -4.18 -16.68 -14.96
CA PHE A 45 -4.54 -15.26 -14.96
C PHE A 45 -5.05 -14.78 -16.32
N ALA A 46 -4.35 -15.13 -17.41
CA ALA A 46 -4.77 -14.76 -18.77
C ALA A 46 -6.09 -15.42 -19.20
N ALA A 47 -6.37 -16.65 -18.73
CA ALA A 47 -7.63 -17.34 -19.04
C ALA A 47 -8.86 -16.74 -18.34
N LYS A 48 -8.66 -16.06 -17.20
CA LYS A 48 -9.72 -15.33 -16.47
C LYS A 48 -9.91 -13.90 -16.96
N SER A 49 -8.90 -13.33 -17.61
CA SER A 49 -9.04 -12.08 -18.36
C SER A 49 -9.95 -12.37 -19.54
N ARG A 50 -11.22 -11.94 -19.48
CA ARG A 50 -12.00 -11.80 -20.72
C ARG A 50 -11.15 -11.01 -21.71
N PRO A 51 -11.17 -11.35 -23.02
CA PRO A 51 -10.59 -10.45 -24.00
C PRO A 51 -11.24 -9.09 -23.73
N MET A 52 -10.42 -8.08 -23.40
CA MET A 52 -10.86 -6.71 -23.53
C MET A 52 -11.17 -6.58 -25.02
N ASP A 53 -12.46 -6.71 -25.35
CA ASP A 53 -12.94 -6.36 -26.68
C ASP A 53 -12.39 -4.98 -26.97
N ALA A 54 -11.67 -4.86 -28.07
CA ALA A 54 -11.07 -3.63 -28.57
C ALA A 54 -12.13 -2.59 -29.00
N ASN A 55 -13.31 -2.60 -28.37
CA ASN A 55 -14.41 -1.75 -28.73
C ASN A 55 -15.39 -1.60 -27.55
N SER A 56 -15.02 -0.81 -26.53
CA SER A 56 -15.95 -0.07 -25.66
C SER A 56 -15.19 0.88 -24.71
N GLY A 57 -15.24 2.17 -25.01
CA GLY A 57 -15.29 3.24 -24.00
C GLY A 57 -13.96 3.83 -23.50
N VAL A 58 -13.49 4.85 -24.21
CA VAL A 58 -12.60 5.95 -23.76
C VAL A 58 -11.42 5.52 -22.88
N VAL A 59 -10.39 4.97 -23.52
CA VAL A 59 -9.03 5.20 -23.03
C VAL A 59 -8.77 6.70 -23.23
N PRO A 60 -8.43 7.49 -22.19
CA PRO A 60 -8.09 8.89 -22.40
C PRO A 60 -6.93 8.95 -23.39
N ASP A 61 -7.04 9.80 -24.41
CA ASP A 61 -5.99 9.94 -25.42
C ASP A 61 -4.68 10.25 -24.69
N SER A 62 -3.61 9.54 -25.05
CA SER A 62 -2.28 9.77 -24.47
C SER A 62 -1.84 11.23 -24.66
N LEU A 63 -2.34 11.89 -25.71
CA LEU A 63 -2.20 13.34 -25.92
C LEU A 63 -3.02 14.17 -24.92
N GLU A 64 -4.24 13.77 -24.57
CA GLU A 64 -5.08 14.47 -23.58
C GLU A 64 -4.47 14.38 -22.17
N LEU A 65 -3.96 13.20 -21.78
CA LEU A 65 -3.23 13.02 -20.52
C LEU A 65 -1.87 13.73 -20.51
N ALA A 66 -1.16 13.78 -21.64
CA ALA A 66 0.08 14.54 -21.77
C ALA A 66 -0.18 16.05 -21.70
N ASN A 67 -1.27 16.53 -22.30
CA ASN A 67 -1.69 17.93 -22.26
C ASN A 67 -2.05 18.38 -20.84
N LEU A 68 -2.81 17.56 -20.09
CA LEU A 68 -3.10 17.81 -18.66
C LEU A 68 -1.83 17.83 -17.79
N ALA A 69 -0.80 17.04 -18.15
CA ALA A 69 0.49 17.09 -17.46
C ALA A 69 1.29 18.35 -17.83
N SER A 70 1.24 18.81 -19.08
CA SER A 70 1.94 20.02 -19.54
C SER A 70 1.30 21.33 -19.08
N GLU A 71 -0.02 21.41 -18.94
CA GLU A 71 -0.70 22.59 -18.38
C GLU A 71 -0.27 22.81 -16.92
N SER A 72 -0.12 21.73 -16.14
CA SER A 72 0.41 21.82 -14.78
C SER A 72 1.88 22.26 -14.69
N ALA A 73 2.63 22.18 -15.78
CA ALA A 73 4.02 22.62 -15.87
C ALA A 73 4.14 24.05 -16.42
N ALA A 74 3.20 24.52 -17.25
CA ALA A 74 3.19 25.86 -17.83
C ALA A 74 2.83 26.96 -16.81
N ASP A 75 2.04 26.63 -15.78
CA ASP A 75 1.74 27.55 -14.67
C ASP A 75 2.94 27.80 -13.74
N ALA A 76 4.08 27.13 -13.95
CA ALA A 76 5.30 27.30 -13.16
C ALA A 76 6.27 28.39 -13.68
N GLU A 77 6.02 28.97 -14.87
CA GLU A 77 6.91 29.99 -15.47
C GLU A 77 6.31 31.40 -15.59
N GLY A 78 5.16 31.67 -14.93
CA GLY A 78 4.55 33.00 -14.87
C GLY A 78 4.62 33.63 -13.49
N GLY A 79 5.57 34.53 -13.24
CA GLY A 79 5.67 35.24 -11.96
C GLY A 79 4.51 36.21 -11.73
N ALA A 80 3.74 35.99 -10.66
CA ALA A 80 3.10 37.02 -9.82
C ALA A 80 2.58 36.38 -8.52
N ASP A 81 2.87 37.04 -7.39
CA ASP A 81 2.51 36.64 -6.03
C ASP A 81 1.03 36.30 -5.85
N VAL A 82 0.72 35.01 -5.68
CA VAL A 82 -0.45 34.52 -4.96
C VAL A 82 -0.03 33.24 -4.24
N ASP A 83 -0.33 33.16 -2.94
CA ASP A 83 -0.23 31.96 -2.09
C ASP A 83 -1.24 30.88 -2.57
N SER A 84 -1.13 30.44 -3.82
CA SER A 84 -1.90 29.32 -4.34
C SER A 84 -1.29 28.04 -3.81
N GLU A 85 -1.95 27.45 -2.80
CA GLU A 85 -1.71 26.04 -2.45
C GLU A 85 -1.69 25.21 -3.75
N PRO A 86 -0.65 24.39 -3.98
CA PRO A 86 -0.55 23.62 -5.21
C PRO A 86 -1.81 22.76 -5.37
N THR A 87 -2.57 23.01 -6.43
CA THR A 87 -3.84 22.32 -6.67
C THR A 87 -3.58 20.81 -6.66
N PRO A 88 -4.31 20.03 -5.82
CA PRO A 88 -4.11 18.61 -5.77
C PRO A 88 -4.37 18.02 -7.15
N PRO A 89 -3.54 17.07 -7.57
CA PRO A 89 -3.60 16.58 -8.93
C PRO A 89 -4.93 15.94 -9.27
N PRO A 90 -5.36 15.99 -10.55
CA PRO A 90 -6.60 15.36 -10.97
C PRO A 90 -6.52 13.85 -10.71
N ALA A 91 -7.57 13.34 -10.10
CA ALA A 91 -7.74 11.93 -9.83
C ALA A 91 -8.27 11.21 -11.08
N LEU A 92 -7.78 10.00 -11.35
CA LEU A 92 -8.15 9.21 -12.52
C LEU A 92 -9.24 8.19 -12.19
N SER A 93 -10.09 7.85 -13.14
CA SER A 93 -11.09 6.78 -12.97
C SER A 93 -10.46 5.39 -13.02
N GLN A 94 -9.37 5.23 -13.77
CA GLN A 94 -8.66 3.98 -13.98
C GLN A 94 -7.14 4.17 -13.89
N LEU A 95 -6.42 3.08 -13.68
CA LEU A 95 -4.96 3.06 -13.69
C LEU A 95 -4.46 2.98 -15.14
N PRO A 96 -3.63 3.93 -15.61
CA PRO A 96 -3.03 3.84 -16.93
C PRO A 96 -2.09 2.62 -17.01
N PRO A 97 -2.29 1.71 -17.96
CA PRO A 97 -1.43 0.54 -18.12
C PRO A 97 -0.04 0.94 -18.62
N PHE A 98 1.00 0.28 -18.13
CA PHE A 98 2.36 0.51 -18.61
C PHE A 98 2.52 0.06 -20.07
N SER A 99 1.81 -1.01 -20.46
CA SER A 99 1.84 -1.55 -21.81
C SER A 99 1.33 -0.59 -22.89
N ALA A 100 0.54 0.43 -22.52
CA ALA A 100 0.03 1.45 -23.43
C ALA A 100 0.81 2.77 -23.35
N SER A 101 1.85 2.85 -22.52
CA SER A 101 2.69 4.04 -22.42
C SER A 101 3.61 4.18 -23.63
N ASN A 102 4.10 5.39 -23.87
CA ASN A 102 5.16 5.63 -24.86
C ASN A 102 6.53 5.36 -24.22
N MET A 103 7.33 4.47 -24.82
CA MET A 103 8.68 4.12 -24.34
C MET A 103 9.64 5.33 -24.30
N ALA A 104 9.42 6.34 -25.13
CA ALA A 104 10.21 7.57 -25.12
C ALA A 104 9.88 8.50 -23.95
N SER A 105 8.78 8.26 -23.23
CA SER A 105 8.41 9.05 -22.07
C SER A 105 9.32 8.72 -20.87
N PRO A 106 9.85 9.73 -20.16
CA PRO A 106 10.73 9.50 -19.02
C PRO A 106 10.02 8.82 -17.84
N MET A 107 8.69 8.94 -17.76
CA MET A 107 7.84 8.35 -16.74
C MET A 107 6.55 7.81 -17.37
N PRO A 108 5.94 6.75 -16.80
CA PRO A 108 4.61 6.32 -17.22
C PRO A 108 3.57 7.41 -17.03
N VAL A 109 2.75 7.66 -18.05
CA VAL A 109 1.74 8.71 -18.06
C VAL A 109 0.72 8.48 -16.94
N GLY A 110 0.34 9.56 -16.23
CA GLY A 110 -0.61 9.52 -15.12
C GLY A 110 -0.05 9.01 -13.79
N TRP A 111 1.11 8.34 -13.79
CA TRP A 111 1.80 7.91 -12.59
C TRP A 111 2.68 9.03 -12.03
N ARG A 112 2.57 9.27 -10.74
CA ARG A 112 3.25 10.39 -10.06
C ARG A 112 4.32 9.89 -9.09
N PRO A 113 5.45 10.59 -8.97
CA PRO A 113 6.46 10.24 -7.98
C PRO A 113 5.93 10.44 -6.56
N TRP A 114 6.15 9.43 -5.73
CA TRP A 114 5.97 9.47 -4.30
C TRP A 114 7.32 9.30 -3.60
N LYS A 115 7.67 10.30 -2.79
CA LYS A 115 8.88 10.30 -1.96
C LYS A 115 8.45 10.13 -0.50
N ILE A 116 9.14 9.25 0.23
CA ILE A 116 8.86 9.00 1.65
C ILE A 116 9.15 10.26 2.48
N ASN A 117 10.34 10.83 2.29
CA ASN A 117 10.73 12.13 2.82
C ASN A 117 11.86 12.72 1.97
N ARG A 118 12.26 13.95 2.26
CA ARG A 118 13.26 14.69 1.46
C ARG A 118 14.68 14.13 1.55
N ASN A 119 14.99 13.34 2.58
CA ASN A 119 16.34 12.83 2.85
C ASN A 119 16.60 11.44 2.27
N LYS A 120 15.58 10.79 1.69
CA LYS A 120 15.72 9.46 1.11
C LYS A 120 16.15 9.55 -0.35
N THR A 121 17.14 8.73 -0.72
CA THR A 121 17.51 8.50 -2.11
C THR A 121 16.32 7.88 -2.85
N PRO A 122 15.85 8.48 -3.97
CA PRO A 122 14.79 7.87 -4.76
C PRO A 122 15.26 6.63 -5.51
N THR A 123 14.42 5.60 -5.56
CA THR A 123 14.52 4.48 -6.50
C THR A 123 14.38 4.98 -7.93
N ARG A 124 15.19 4.44 -8.85
CA ARG A 124 15.12 4.80 -10.28
C ARG A 124 14.05 3.97 -10.95
N TYR A 125 13.16 4.64 -11.68
CA TYR A 125 12.10 4.00 -12.45
C TYR A 125 12.24 4.37 -13.93
N ALA A 126 12.07 3.41 -14.82
CA ALA A 126 12.10 3.63 -16.26
C ALA A 126 11.18 2.65 -16.98
N LEU A 127 10.60 3.07 -18.11
CA LEU A 127 9.89 2.16 -19.00
C LEU A 127 10.89 1.34 -19.82
N THR A 128 10.67 0.04 -19.92
CA THR A 128 11.53 -0.87 -20.70
C THR A 128 10.72 -2.02 -21.27
N GLU A 129 11.23 -2.65 -22.32
CA GLU A 129 10.60 -3.83 -22.91
C GLU A 129 11.18 -5.11 -22.30
N VAL A 130 10.31 -5.95 -21.74
CA VAL A 130 10.64 -7.29 -21.24
C VAL A 130 9.60 -8.27 -21.78
N ASP A 131 10.05 -9.37 -22.37
CA ASP A 131 9.18 -10.42 -22.92
C ASP A 131 8.10 -9.86 -23.89
N HIS A 132 8.48 -8.93 -24.76
CA HIS A 132 7.60 -8.23 -25.73
C HIS A 132 6.48 -7.39 -25.11
N ARG A 133 6.68 -6.92 -23.87
CA ARG A 133 5.75 -6.02 -23.17
C ARG A 133 6.50 -4.83 -22.62
N LEU A 134 5.94 -3.63 -22.80
CA LEU A 134 6.41 -2.45 -22.10
C LEU A 134 6.01 -2.51 -20.63
N VAL A 135 6.99 -2.45 -19.74
CA VAL A 135 6.85 -2.59 -18.29
C VAL A 135 7.62 -1.50 -17.58
N LEU A 136 7.33 -1.30 -16.29
CA LEU A 136 8.09 -0.39 -15.45
C LEU A 136 9.23 -1.14 -14.76
N HIS A 137 10.46 -0.81 -15.11
CA HIS A 137 11.67 -1.27 -14.42
C HIS A 137 11.98 -0.39 -13.22
N ALA A 138 12.42 -1.02 -12.14
CA ALA A 138 12.78 -0.38 -10.88
C ALA A 138 14.17 -0.86 -10.45
N GLU A 139 15.08 0.10 -10.26
CA GLU A 139 16.40 -0.13 -9.67
C GLU A 139 16.50 0.61 -8.34
N ALA A 140 16.64 -0.14 -7.26
CA ALA A 140 16.87 0.39 -5.94
C ALA A 140 18.28 0.06 -5.45
N ASP A 141 18.95 1.05 -4.86
CA ASP A 141 20.25 0.91 -4.21
C ASP A 141 20.30 1.86 -3.00
N SER A 142 20.16 1.29 -1.81
CA SER A 142 19.99 2.03 -0.56
C SER A 142 18.95 3.15 -0.67
N SER A 143 17.89 2.88 -1.45
CA SER A 143 16.92 3.87 -1.90
C SER A 143 15.50 3.43 -1.57
N ALA A 144 14.59 4.40 -1.51
CA ALA A 144 13.17 4.14 -1.29
C ALA A 144 12.32 5.29 -1.86
N SER A 145 11.53 4.97 -2.88
CA SER A 145 10.47 5.82 -3.43
C SER A 145 9.47 4.94 -4.19
N GLY A 146 8.33 5.49 -4.53
CA GLY A 146 7.31 4.80 -5.31
C GLY A 146 6.68 5.67 -6.37
N LEU A 147 5.77 5.08 -7.13
CA LEU A 147 4.87 5.78 -8.03
C LEU A 147 3.43 5.50 -7.62
N TYR A 148 2.54 6.45 -7.85
CA TYR A 148 1.12 6.28 -7.53
C TYR A 148 0.21 7.06 -8.48
N VAL A 149 -1.04 6.62 -8.52
CA VAL A 149 -2.13 7.26 -9.25
C VAL A 149 -3.22 7.60 -8.23
N PRO A 150 -3.53 8.90 -8.00
CA PRO A 150 -4.75 9.30 -7.31
C PRO A 150 -5.96 8.84 -8.12
N LEU A 151 -6.94 8.25 -7.44
CA LEU A 151 -8.14 7.71 -8.07
C LEU A 151 -9.38 8.50 -7.63
N VAL A 152 -10.33 8.66 -8.56
CA VAL A 152 -11.69 9.03 -8.17
C VAL A 152 -12.18 7.99 -7.17
N GLU A 153 -12.72 8.46 -6.04
CA GLU A 153 -13.11 7.59 -4.94
C GLU A 153 -14.02 6.46 -5.40
N ARG A 154 -13.68 5.23 -5.02
CA ARG A 154 -14.43 4.05 -5.44
C ARG A 154 -14.51 2.98 -4.36
N GLU A 155 -15.45 2.06 -4.51
CA GLU A 155 -15.56 0.92 -3.61
C GLU A 155 -14.35 -0.01 -3.75
N ALA A 156 -14.02 -0.70 -2.66
CA ALA A 156 -13.02 -1.76 -2.67
C ALA A 156 -13.53 -2.96 -3.49
N GLY A 157 -12.94 -3.16 -4.67
CA GLY A 157 -13.22 -4.28 -5.57
C GLY A 157 -12.01 -5.17 -5.82
N ALA A 158 -11.84 -5.64 -7.06
CA ALA A 158 -10.75 -6.55 -7.41
C ALA A 158 -9.50 -5.78 -7.86
N LEU A 159 -8.34 -6.10 -7.31
CA LEU A 159 -7.04 -5.60 -7.76
C LEU A 159 -6.29 -6.72 -8.49
N ARG A 160 -5.83 -6.44 -9.72
CA ARG A 160 -5.07 -7.38 -10.52
C ARG A 160 -3.76 -6.76 -10.99
N TRP A 161 -2.66 -7.48 -10.90
CA TRP A 161 -1.36 -6.99 -11.37
C TRP A 161 -0.41 -8.11 -11.77
N MET A 162 0.69 -7.73 -12.42
CA MET A 162 1.85 -8.59 -12.60
C MET A 162 3.14 -7.91 -12.16
N TRP A 163 4.06 -8.70 -11.67
CA TRP A 163 5.41 -8.23 -11.33
C TRP A 163 6.44 -9.33 -11.52
N LYS A 164 7.70 -8.95 -11.45
CA LYS A 164 8.86 -9.84 -11.52
C LYS A 164 9.99 -9.19 -10.74
N THR A 165 10.79 -9.97 -10.04
CA THR A 165 12.02 -9.47 -9.41
C THR A 165 13.18 -10.39 -9.75
N ARG A 166 14.38 -9.81 -9.86
CA ARG A 166 15.60 -10.55 -10.20
C ARG A 166 16.01 -11.50 -9.09
N ASP A 167 15.98 -11.04 -7.84
CA ASP A 167 16.31 -11.81 -6.63
C ASP A 167 15.60 -11.19 -5.42
N VAL A 168 15.65 -11.86 -4.27
CA VAL A 168 15.12 -11.38 -3.00
C VAL A 168 16.14 -10.55 -2.21
N ILE A 169 15.63 -9.70 -1.32
CA ILE A 169 16.45 -9.06 -0.30
C ILE A 169 16.66 -10.08 0.84
N ARG A 170 17.78 -10.81 0.81
CA ARG A 170 18.05 -11.94 1.73
C ARG A 170 18.05 -11.55 3.22
N THR A 171 18.41 -10.31 3.50
CA THR A 171 18.43 -9.75 4.85
C THR A 171 17.11 -9.11 5.26
N ALA A 172 16.08 -9.08 4.40
CA ALA A 172 14.80 -8.49 4.75
C ALA A 172 14.04 -9.29 5.82
N ASP A 173 13.36 -8.55 6.68
CA ASP A 173 12.38 -9.04 7.64
C ASP A 173 11.35 -7.94 7.87
N ASN A 174 10.20 -8.03 7.18
CA ASN A 174 9.18 -6.98 7.14
C ASN A 174 8.49 -6.74 8.51
N GLY A 175 8.72 -7.59 9.52
CA GLY A 175 8.27 -7.33 10.90
C GLY A 175 9.26 -6.50 11.72
N VAL A 176 10.47 -6.24 11.20
CA VAL A 176 11.56 -5.58 11.92
C VAL A 176 11.94 -4.29 11.20
N SER A 177 11.74 -3.15 11.87
CA SER A 177 11.92 -1.82 11.27
C SER A 177 13.20 -1.65 10.46
N HIS A 178 14.40 -1.93 10.99
CA HIS A 178 15.66 -1.74 10.26
C HIS A 178 15.94 -2.78 9.16
N ARG A 179 14.97 -3.66 8.86
CA ARG A 179 15.05 -4.71 7.84
C ARG A 179 13.78 -4.76 7.00
N GLU A 180 12.95 -3.73 7.08
CA GLU A 180 11.65 -3.62 6.45
C GLU A 180 11.81 -3.12 5.00
N ASP A 181 12.41 -3.95 4.15
CA ASP A 181 12.51 -3.67 2.71
C ASP A 181 11.80 -4.78 1.91
N SER A 182 11.34 -4.42 0.71
CA SER A 182 10.80 -5.38 -0.24
C SER A 182 11.23 -5.02 -1.66
N PRO A 183 11.67 -5.99 -2.48
CA PRO A 183 12.00 -5.71 -3.88
C PRO A 183 10.75 -5.28 -4.69
N LEU A 184 9.55 -5.62 -4.21
CA LEU A 184 8.29 -5.36 -4.88
C LEU A 184 7.19 -5.02 -3.86
N ARG A 185 6.50 -3.90 -4.06
CA ARG A 185 5.30 -3.53 -3.29
C ARG A 185 4.24 -2.97 -4.23
N ILE A 186 2.99 -3.38 -4.06
CA ILE A 186 1.80 -2.68 -4.54
C ILE A 186 1.05 -2.17 -3.32
N PHE A 187 0.61 -0.93 -3.31
CA PHE A 187 -0.16 -0.36 -2.21
C PHE A 187 -1.48 0.24 -2.67
N VAL A 188 -2.49 0.11 -1.82
CA VAL A 188 -3.83 0.67 -2.01
C VAL A 188 -4.14 1.56 -0.83
N ALA A 189 -4.44 2.82 -1.12
CA ALA A 189 -4.79 3.83 -0.14
C ALA A 189 -6.32 3.89 0.02
N PHE A 190 -6.77 3.89 1.26
CA PHE A 190 -8.17 3.98 1.63
C PHE A 190 -8.43 5.27 2.41
N ASP A 191 -9.56 5.90 2.11
CA ASP A 191 -10.10 6.99 2.90
C ASP A 191 -10.86 6.48 4.14
N GLY A 192 -11.16 7.39 5.08
CA GLY A 192 -11.91 7.10 6.28
C GLY A 192 -11.90 8.26 7.28
N ASP A 193 -12.78 8.17 8.28
CA ASP A 193 -12.94 9.21 9.29
C ASP A 193 -11.76 9.23 10.27
N ARG A 194 -10.84 10.17 10.08
CA ARG A 194 -9.66 10.35 10.94
C ARG A 194 -10.01 10.73 12.37
N SER A 195 -11.17 11.34 12.64
CA SER A 195 -11.58 11.72 13.99
C SER A 195 -11.86 10.50 14.89
N THR A 196 -12.10 9.33 14.29
CA THR A 196 -12.28 8.05 14.98
C THR A 196 -10.98 7.41 15.44
N LEU A 197 -9.83 7.91 14.97
CA LEU A 197 -8.52 7.34 15.32
C LEU A 197 -8.11 7.72 16.75
N PRO A 198 -7.25 6.91 17.41
CA PRO A 198 -6.62 7.32 18.66
C PRO A 198 -5.87 8.64 18.52
N LEU A 199 -5.83 9.46 19.56
CA LEU A 199 -5.20 10.79 19.55
C LEU A 199 -3.74 10.77 19.05
N ARG A 200 -2.99 9.70 19.39
CA ARG A 200 -1.61 9.51 18.92
C ARG A 200 -1.54 9.47 17.39
N ASP A 201 -2.45 8.74 16.76
CA ASP A 201 -2.49 8.63 15.30
C ASP A 201 -2.88 9.98 14.71
N GLN A 202 -3.94 10.62 15.22
CA GLN A 202 -4.36 11.95 14.75
C GLN A 202 -3.20 12.96 14.76
N LEU A 203 -2.42 13.00 15.85
CA LEU A 203 -1.24 13.87 15.94
C LEU A 203 -0.15 13.50 14.93
N MET A 204 0.07 12.21 14.68
CA MET A 204 1.02 11.75 13.66
C MET A 204 0.59 12.16 12.25
N TYR A 205 -0.70 12.09 11.93
CA TYR A 205 -1.25 12.59 10.66
C TYR A 205 -0.99 14.08 10.48
N GLU A 206 -1.26 14.88 11.51
CA GLU A 206 -1.03 16.33 11.50
C GLU A 206 0.45 16.67 11.27
N MET A 207 1.34 15.99 12.00
CA MET A 207 2.79 16.18 11.83
C MET A 207 3.26 15.73 10.45
N ALA A 208 2.74 14.63 9.91
CA ALA A 208 3.04 14.19 8.55
C ALA A 208 2.59 15.24 7.55
N ARG A 209 1.36 15.76 7.65
CA ARG A 209 0.85 16.83 6.78
C ARG A 209 1.75 18.06 6.78
N ILE A 210 2.14 18.54 7.95
CA ILE A 210 2.99 19.73 8.09
C ILE A 210 4.39 19.50 7.50
N THR A 211 4.96 18.31 7.68
CA THR A 211 6.34 18.02 7.27
C THR A 211 6.46 17.60 5.81
N THR A 212 5.47 16.88 5.28
CA THR A 212 5.47 16.37 3.91
C THR A 212 4.63 17.19 2.95
N GLY A 213 3.77 18.09 3.45
CA GLY A 213 2.81 18.85 2.66
C GLY A 213 1.73 17.98 2.03
N ARG A 214 1.47 16.79 2.60
CA ARG A 214 0.55 15.80 2.02
C ARG A 214 -0.34 15.20 3.07
N GLU A 215 -1.61 15.04 2.72
CA GLU A 215 -2.51 14.25 3.53
C GLU A 215 -2.18 12.76 3.42
N MET A 216 -2.07 12.10 4.56
CA MET A 216 -1.89 10.65 4.60
C MET A 216 -3.26 9.97 4.47
N PRO A 217 -3.35 8.84 3.76
CA PRO A 217 -4.60 8.09 3.68
C PRO A 217 -4.99 7.54 5.05
N TYR A 218 -6.29 7.34 5.28
CA TYR A 218 -6.78 6.75 6.53
C TYR A 218 -6.14 5.39 6.77
N ALA A 219 -6.05 4.53 5.75
CA ALA A 219 -5.36 3.25 5.85
C ALA A 219 -4.67 2.90 4.55
N THR A 220 -3.64 2.05 4.62
CA THR A 220 -2.97 1.53 3.43
C THR A 220 -2.77 0.03 3.55
N LEU A 221 -3.23 -0.69 2.54
CA LEU A 221 -2.95 -2.10 2.37
C LEU A 221 -1.81 -2.26 1.37
N MET A 222 -0.79 -3.03 1.70
CA MET A 222 0.35 -3.31 0.84
C MET A 222 0.45 -4.79 0.53
N TYR A 223 0.68 -5.13 -0.73
CA TYR A 223 1.03 -6.46 -1.20
C TYR A 223 2.52 -6.50 -1.48
N ILE A 224 3.25 -7.42 -0.85
CA ILE A 224 4.72 -7.42 -0.89
C ILE A 224 5.30 -8.79 -1.30
N TRP A 225 6.49 -8.75 -1.87
CA TRP A 225 7.39 -9.89 -1.91
C TRP A 225 8.10 -10.02 -0.56
N GLY A 226 7.63 -10.93 0.29
CA GLY A 226 8.08 -11.05 1.67
C GLY A 226 9.50 -11.59 1.80
N GLY A 227 10.23 -11.09 2.82
CA GLY A 227 11.59 -11.54 3.12
C GLY A 227 11.66 -12.93 3.77
N ARG A 228 10.78 -13.23 4.74
CA ARG A 228 10.86 -14.46 5.58
C ARG A 228 9.56 -15.22 5.73
N LEU A 229 8.45 -14.49 5.87
CA LEU A 229 7.15 -15.07 6.16
C LEU A 229 6.51 -15.61 4.86
N PRO A 230 5.67 -16.65 4.96
CA PRO A 230 5.08 -17.28 3.78
C PRO A 230 3.96 -16.42 3.17
N PRO A 231 3.61 -16.66 1.88
CA PRO A 231 2.44 -16.05 1.26
C PRO A 231 1.16 -16.25 2.07
N GLY A 232 0.31 -15.23 2.10
CA GLY A 232 -0.93 -15.16 2.88
C GLY A 232 -0.77 -14.62 4.31
N ALA A 233 0.46 -14.47 4.82
CA ALA A 233 0.71 -13.84 6.10
C ALA A 233 0.39 -12.34 6.06
N VAL A 234 -0.16 -11.82 7.16
CA VAL A 234 -0.40 -10.39 7.40
C VAL A 234 0.64 -9.89 8.39
N VAL A 235 1.32 -8.80 8.05
CA VAL A 235 2.40 -8.21 8.83
C VAL A 235 2.03 -6.76 9.13
N ASN A 236 2.14 -6.36 10.40
CA ASN A 236 2.00 -4.97 10.80
C ASN A 236 3.25 -4.21 10.35
N ASN A 237 3.08 -3.01 9.80
CA ASN A 237 4.22 -2.16 9.51
C ASN A 237 4.84 -1.67 10.83
N PRO A 238 6.16 -1.85 11.05
CA PRO A 238 6.80 -1.48 12.32
C PRO A 238 6.91 0.04 12.53
N HIS A 239 6.61 0.86 11.52
CA HIS A 239 6.64 2.32 11.60
C HIS A 239 5.26 2.95 11.84
N THR A 240 4.17 2.24 11.52
CA THR A 240 2.81 2.78 11.66
C THR A 240 1.75 1.69 11.72
N ASP A 241 0.75 1.89 12.58
CA ASP A 241 -0.41 1.01 12.67
C ASP A 241 -1.39 1.18 11.50
N ARG A 242 -1.20 2.19 10.64
CA ARG A 242 -2.10 2.50 9.51
C ARG A 242 -1.74 1.80 8.21
N VAL A 243 -0.60 1.11 8.20
CA VAL A 243 -0.16 0.26 7.09
C VAL A 243 -0.23 -1.21 7.52
N ARG A 244 -0.83 -2.03 6.66
CA ARG A 244 -0.81 -3.49 6.78
C ARG A 244 -0.22 -4.09 5.52
N MET A 245 0.67 -5.05 5.69
CA MET A 245 1.33 -5.74 4.59
C MET A 245 0.80 -7.17 4.49
N ILE A 246 0.46 -7.61 3.29
CA ILE A 246 0.10 -8.98 2.95
C ILE A 246 1.19 -9.53 2.05
N ILE A 247 1.77 -10.66 2.44
CA ILE A 247 2.77 -11.33 1.64
C ILE A 247 2.06 -12.13 0.55
N VAL A 248 2.42 -11.87 -0.70
CA VAL A 248 1.81 -12.53 -1.88
C VAL A 248 2.80 -13.43 -2.63
N ASP A 249 4.09 -13.13 -2.54
CA ASP A 249 5.20 -14.00 -2.92
C ASP A 249 6.28 -13.95 -1.82
N SER A 250 7.12 -14.98 -1.73
CA SER A 250 8.25 -14.99 -0.80
C SER A 250 9.36 -15.92 -1.27
N GLY A 251 10.59 -15.67 -0.82
CA GLY A 251 11.73 -16.54 -1.09
C GLY A 251 12.15 -16.56 -2.56
N THR A 252 13.09 -17.44 -2.90
CA THR A 252 13.79 -17.44 -4.20
C THR A 252 13.16 -18.34 -5.26
N ARG A 253 12.08 -19.07 -4.93
CA ARG A 253 11.52 -20.09 -5.83
C ARG A 253 11.09 -19.52 -7.18
N HIS A 254 10.55 -18.30 -7.17
CA HIS A 254 9.90 -17.68 -8.32
C HIS A 254 10.61 -16.40 -8.79
N THR A 255 11.82 -16.13 -8.28
CA THR A 255 12.62 -15.00 -8.75
C THR A 255 13.00 -15.22 -10.22
N GLY A 256 12.97 -14.15 -11.02
CA GLY A 256 13.19 -14.22 -12.47
C GLY A 256 11.95 -14.60 -13.28
N GLU A 257 10.83 -14.96 -12.63
CA GLU A 257 9.57 -15.31 -13.28
C GLU A 257 8.53 -14.19 -13.14
N TRP A 258 7.68 -14.03 -14.15
CA TRP A 258 6.49 -13.18 -14.01
C TRP A 258 5.46 -13.85 -13.11
N ARG A 259 4.97 -13.08 -12.13
CA ARG A 259 3.92 -13.50 -11.20
C ARG A 259 2.71 -12.62 -11.38
N CYS A 260 1.54 -13.24 -11.46
CA CYS A 260 0.27 -12.56 -11.72
C CYS A 260 -0.72 -12.76 -10.57
N HIS A 261 -1.18 -11.67 -9.98
CA HIS A 261 -2.03 -11.72 -8.80
C HIS A 261 -3.38 -11.06 -9.03
N GLU A 262 -4.38 -11.58 -8.36
CA GLU A 262 -5.72 -11.04 -8.26
C GLU A 262 -6.14 -11.13 -6.79
N ARG A 263 -6.61 -10.01 -6.23
CA ARG A 263 -7.00 -9.90 -4.82
C ARG A 263 -8.31 -9.16 -4.67
N ASP A 264 -9.14 -9.63 -3.74
CA ASP A 264 -10.32 -8.90 -3.28
C ASP A 264 -9.88 -7.92 -2.18
N LEU A 265 -9.92 -6.63 -2.50
CA LEU A 265 -9.48 -5.57 -1.59
C LEU A 265 -10.34 -5.49 -0.34
N ARG A 266 -11.65 -5.76 -0.43
CA ARG A 266 -12.55 -5.69 0.71
C ARG A 266 -12.28 -6.85 1.68
N ALA A 267 -12.14 -8.06 1.14
CA ALA A 267 -11.82 -9.23 1.95
C ALA A 267 -10.45 -9.09 2.63
N ASP A 268 -9.44 -8.60 1.89
CA ASP A 268 -8.10 -8.40 2.43
C ASP A 268 -8.04 -7.28 3.47
N TYR A 269 -8.75 -6.18 3.25
CA TYR A 269 -8.83 -5.10 4.22
C TYR A 269 -9.45 -5.60 5.53
N ARG A 270 -10.58 -6.32 5.46
CA ARG A 270 -11.21 -6.93 6.65
C ARG A 270 -10.26 -7.88 7.38
N LYS A 271 -9.52 -8.71 6.65
CA LYS A 271 -8.53 -9.61 7.23
C LYS A 271 -7.40 -8.85 7.94
N ALA A 272 -6.95 -7.73 7.36
CA ALA A 272 -5.79 -6.99 7.84
C ALA A 272 -6.11 -6.01 8.98
N PHE A 273 -7.30 -5.39 8.94
CA PHE A 273 -7.71 -4.31 9.85
C PHE A 273 -8.88 -4.68 10.77
N GLY A 274 -9.62 -5.76 10.49
CA GLY A 274 -10.76 -6.19 11.30
C GLY A 274 -12.02 -5.34 11.14
N ALA A 275 -12.08 -4.48 10.12
CA ALA A 275 -13.20 -3.58 9.83
C ALA A 275 -13.48 -3.53 8.32
N ASP A 276 -14.60 -2.91 7.94
CA ASP A 276 -14.87 -2.61 6.54
C ASP A 276 -13.95 -1.48 6.02
N PRO A 277 -13.50 -1.55 4.74
CA PRO A 277 -12.75 -0.47 4.13
C PRO A 277 -13.64 0.75 3.87
N GLY A 278 -13.03 1.94 3.93
CA GLY A 278 -13.57 3.12 3.27
C GLY A 278 -13.35 3.07 1.75
N LYS A 279 -13.47 4.22 1.08
CA LYS A 279 -13.25 4.32 -0.37
C LYS A 279 -11.77 4.14 -0.72
N VAL A 280 -11.49 3.50 -1.85
CA VAL A 280 -10.16 3.50 -2.46
C VAL A 280 -9.93 4.86 -3.10
N ILE A 281 -8.79 5.49 -2.78
CA ILE A 281 -8.44 6.84 -3.25
C ILE A 281 -7.12 6.91 -4.01
N ALA A 282 -6.29 5.87 -3.93
CA ALA A 282 -5.09 5.75 -4.77
C ALA A 282 -4.60 4.30 -4.83
N VAL A 283 -3.89 3.99 -5.91
CA VAL A 283 -3.07 2.78 -6.01
C VAL A 283 -1.67 3.20 -6.42
N GLY A 284 -0.67 2.50 -5.88
CA GLY A 284 0.72 2.74 -6.24
C GLY A 284 1.60 1.52 -6.08
N LEU A 285 2.87 1.73 -6.38
CA LEU A 285 3.92 0.73 -6.28
C LEU A 285 5.18 1.33 -5.65
N MET A 286 6.02 0.48 -5.09
CA MET A 286 7.24 0.91 -4.43
C MET A 286 8.26 -0.22 -4.39
N THR A 287 9.51 0.11 -4.69
CA THR A 287 10.67 -0.74 -4.42
C THR A 287 11.62 0.00 -3.49
N ASP A 288 12.06 -0.68 -2.44
CA ASP A 288 12.88 -0.11 -1.38
C ASP A 288 13.97 -1.06 -0.87
N THR A 289 15.08 -0.45 -0.47
CA THR A 289 16.32 -1.09 -0.03
C THR A 289 17.08 -0.24 1.00
N ASP A 290 16.45 0.83 1.51
CA ASP A 290 17.11 1.85 2.33
C ASP A 290 17.32 1.38 3.78
N ASN A 291 16.51 0.45 4.27
CA ASN A 291 16.60 -0.07 5.64
C ASN A 291 17.73 -1.10 5.75
N THR A 292 17.81 -2.00 4.79
CA THR A 292 18.83 -3.05 4.67
C THR A 292 20.13 -2.55 4.02
N LYS A 293 20.11 -1.39 3.35
CA LYS A 293 21.24 -0.80 2.60
C LYS A 293 21.76 -1.75 1.53
N THR A 294 20.83 -2.39 0.83
CA THR A 294 21.12 -3.34 -0.24
C THR A 294 20.66 -2.79 -1.60
N SER A 295 20.60 -3.65 -2.61
CA SER A 295 20.09 -3.30 -3.93
C SER A 295 19.04 -4.30 -4.39
N ALA A 296 18.06 -3.84 -5.16
CA ALA A 296 17.02 -4.67 -5.76
C ALA A 296 16.77 -4.23 -7.21
N GLU A 297 16.43 -5.20 -8.05
CA GLU A 297 16.06 -4.98 -9.44
C GLU A 297 14.76 -5.71 -9.73
N SER A 298 13.76 -4.96 -10.19
CA SER A 298 12.38 -5.42 -10.28
C SER A 298 11.65 -4.83 -11.48
N TRP A 299 10.57 -5.48 -11.90
CA TRP A 299 9.71 -5.07 -12.99
C TRP A 299 8.24 -5.17 -12.57
N TYR A 300 7.47 -4.15 -12.89
CA TYR A 300 6.02 -4.10 -12.73
C TYR A 300 5.37 -4.06 -14.10
N GLY A 301 4.44 -4.99 -14.36
CA GLY A 301 3.55 -4.88 -15.51
C GLY A 301 2.23 -4.23 -15.11
N ASP A 302 1.22 -4.36 -15.96
CA ASP A 302 -0.03 -3.63 -15.82
C ASP A 302 -0.73 -3.93 -14.49
N ILE A 303 -1.34 -2.89 -13.92
CA ILE A 303 -2.12 -2.93 -12.68
C ILE A 303 -3.51 -2.42 -13.01
N THR A 304 -4.53 -3.16 -12.59
CA THR A 304 -5.94 -2.84 -12.85
C THR A 304 -6.74 -2.97 -11.58
N ILE A 305 -7.77 -2.14 -11.47
CA ILE A 305 -8.72 -2.14 -10.36
C ILE A 305 -10.14 -2.03 -10.91
N GLU A 306 -10.99 -2.98 -10.53
CA GLU A 306 -12.40 -3.11 -10.95
C GLU A 306 -13.33 -2.66 -9.83
#